data_AF-A0A7V4GZQ1-F1
#
_entry.id   AF-A0A7V4GZQ1-F1
#
_cell.length_a   1.000
_cell.length_b   1.000
_cell.length_c   1.000
_cell.angle_alpha   90.00
_cell.angle_beta   90.00
_cell.angle_gamma   90.00
#
_symmetry.space_group_name_H-M   'P 1'
#
loop_
_entity.id
_entity.type
_entity.pdbx_description
1 polymer ?
#
loop_
_entity_poly.entity_id
_entity_poly.type
_entity_poly.pdbx_seq_one_letter_code
_entity_poly.pdbx_strand_id
1 'polypeptide(L)'
;SDYNSEGTIIQFNHSYSNGGGLVNLCNNPSSRPPRGFNDGTIVRNNVSRDEIDRVIGFDGTVTNTLIENNSIYVSPNRSPQIIVFDIFGKAPGFASGVVFRGNTVINEGKGTYDWGGASDVVFENNSFLGRQPANAPPSGDFEYRPAVPFAQRDGIHLRADLYLPKGSGPFPAVVYIHGGGWSGGVRTQLRNPAAFLAARGIAGIAIEYRLSNQAKYPAALEDCLEALRWVRSNAGRYRLDSARIAAAGSSAGGHLAALLGLTATGADKIRAVVALNPVLDLTAMDPGSVAVKAFLGAPCAEVKDLCQEASPQFRAAPQSPPFLIAHGTADKTVPYSQAEAMAAKLRSLRVPVSLFTAEDAPHTFWANPRWLPTIQEVMESFLKLHFR
;
A
#
# COMPACT_ATOMS: atom_id res chain seq x y z
N SER A 1 -10.62 15.63 26.44
CA SER A 1 -9.18 15.93 26.45
C SER A 1 -8.65 15.61 27.82
N ASP A 2 -7.46 15.06 27.90
CA ASP A 2 -6.78 14.82 29.18
C ASP A 2 -5.53 15.70 29.29
N TYR A 3 -5.21 16.11 30.52
CA TYR A 3 -4.15 17.06 30.86
C TYR A 3 -3.38 16.56 32.08
N ASN A 4 -2.04 16.67 32.06
CA ASN A 4 -1.17 16.38 33.22
C ASN A 4 -1.26 14.92 33.72
N SER A 5 -1.32 13.96 32.80
CA SER A 5 -1.41 12.53 33.13
C SER A 5 -0.03 11.85 33.14
N GLU A 6 0.25 11.06 34.17
CA GLU A 6 1.46 10.23 34.27
C GLU A 6 1.05 8.80 34.62
N GLY A 7 1.43 7.83 33.79
CA GLY A 7 1.08 6.42 33.99
C GLY A 7 -0.42 6.11 33.90
N THR A 8 -1.19 6.95 33.21
CA THR A 8 -2.65 6.87 33.16
C THR A 8 -3.15 5.88 32.11
N ILE A 9 -4.25 5.17 32.39
CA ILE A 9 -5.01 4.41 31.38
C ILE A 9 -6.31 5.16 31.08
N ILE A 10 -6.49 5.54 29.81
CA ILE A 10 -7.70 6.18 29.30
C ILE A 10 -8.45 5.17 28.46
N GLN A 11 -9.67 4.81 28.90
CA GLN A 11 -10.50 3.83 28.21
C GLN A 11 -11.91 4.35 27.92
N PHE A 12 -12.34 4.23 26.66
CA PHE A 12 -13.71 4.45 26.22
C PHE A 12 -14.26 3.20 25.52
N ASN A 13 -15.59 3.03 25.48
CA ASN A 13 -16.19 1.89 24.79
C ASN A 13 -16.59 2.21 23.35
N HIS A 14 -17.05 3.43 23.09
CA HIS A 14 -17.55 3.83 21.78
C HIS A 14 -17.53 5.35 21.61
N SER A 15 -17.10 5.82 20.45
CA SER A 15 -17.13 7.22 20.02
C SER A 15 -17.79 7.31 18.64
N TYR A 16 -18.68 8.29 18.44
CA TYR A 16 -19.39 8.47 17.18
C TYR A 16 -19.73 9.93 16.88
N SER A 17 -19.30 10.41 15.71
CA SER A 17 -19.58 11.77 15.23
C SER A 17 -19.22 12.87 16.23
N ASN A 18 -18.12 12.71 16.96
CA ASN A 18 -17.63 13.72 17.88
C ASN A 18 -16.69 14.70 17.15
N GLY A 19 -16.85 16.01 17.42
CA GLY A 19 -15.95 17.05 16.90
C GLY A 19 -14.51 16.87 17.37
N GLY A 20 -14.34 16.64 18.68
CA GLY A 20 -13.03 16.40 19.28
C GLY A 20 -12.42 15.02 19.00
N GLY A 21 -13.15 14.12 18.34
CA GLY A 21 -12.69 12.74 18.10
C GLY A 21 -12.77 11.83 19.31
N LEU A 22 -12.13 10.66 19.15
CA LEU A 22 -11.96 9.66 20.18
C LEU A 22 -11.13 10.19 21.37
N VAL A 23 -9.95 10.73 21.10
CA VAL A 23 -9.03 11.16 22.17
C VAL A 23 -8.26 12.41 21.75
N ASN A 24 -8.08 13.31 22.72
CA ASN A 24 -7.15 14.43 22.62
C ASN A 24 -6.28 14.46 23.88
N LEU A 25 -4.98 14.24 23.72
CA LEU A 25 -3.99 14.43 24.78
C LEU A 25 -3.37 15.81 24.61
N CYS A 26 -3.47 16.66 25.64
CA CYS A 26 -3.11 18.07 25.51
C CYS A 26 -2.33 18.57 26.72
N ASN A 27 -1.38 19.49 26.48
CA ASN A 27 -0.89 20.40 27.51
C ASN A 27 -1.91 21.52 27.76
N ASN A 28 -1.84 22.24 28.89
CA ASN A 28 -2.79 23.32 29.19
C ASN A 28 -2.34 24.65 28.53
N PRO A 29 -2.96 25.08 27.41
CA PRO A 29 -2.50 26.25 26.67
C PRO A 29 -2.85 27.59 27.36
N SER A 30 -3.72 27.57 28.39
CA SER A 30 -4.08 28.77 29.15
C SER A 30 -2.99 29.22 30.12
N SER A 31 -2.01 28.35 30.39
CA SER A 31 -0.89 28.68 31.27
C SER A 31 0.27 29.33 30.51
N ARG A 32 0.91 30.34 31.10
CA ARG A 32 2.14 30.98 30.58
C ARG A 32 3.25 30.94 31.65
N PRO A 33 4.39 30.26 31.41
CA PRO A 33 4.64 29.37 30.27
C PRO A 33 3.65 28.20 30.23
N PRO A 34 3.40 27.56 29.07
CA PRO A 34 2.57 26.36 28.99
C PRO A 34 3.07 25.32 30.00
N ARG A 35 2.16 24.83 30.84
CA ARG A 35 2.40 23.81 31.85
C ARG A 35 1.60 22.56 31.50
N GLY A 36 2.23 21.43 31.74
CA GLY A 36 1.64 20.11 31.57
C GLY A 36 2.47 19.20 30.69
N PHE A 37 2.32 17.91 30.93
CA PHE A 37 2.87 16.84 30.13
C PHE A 37 1.93 15.63 30.21
N ASN A 38 1.99 14.75 29.22
CA ASN A 38 1.40 13.42 29.35
C ASN A 38 2.54 12.42 29.18
N ASP A 39 2.78 11.54 30.15
CA ASP A 39 3.84 10.53 30.07
C ASP A 39 3.32 9.15 30.49
N GLY A 40 3.73 8.10 29.76
CA GLY A 40 3.37 6.73 30.11
C GLY A 40 1.87 6.42 30.00
N THR A 41 1.15 7.11 29.13
CA THR A 41 -0.31 6.96 28.98
C THR A 41 -0.67 5.76 28.09
N ILE A 42 -1.69 4.98 28.46
CA ILE A 42 -2.29 3.95 27.60
C ILE A 42 -3.68 4.41 27.17
N VAL A 43 -3.96 4.45 25.88
CA VAL A 43 -5.28 4.81 25.32
C VAL A 43 -5.91 3.61 24.63
N ARG A 44 -7.12 3.26 25.07
CA ARG A 44 -7.93 2.18 24.51
C ARG A 44 -9.33 2.66 24.21
N ASN A 45 -9.86 2.27 23.06
CA ASN A 45 -11.25 2.47 22.72
C ASN A 45 -11.75 1.45 21.71
N ASN A 46 -12.80 0.73 22.10
CA ASN A 46 -13.24 -0.42 21.30
C ASN A 46 -13.65 0.00 19.89
N VAL A 47 -14.42 1.10 19.75
CA VAL A 47 -14.92 1.58 18.44
C VAL A 47 -14.97 3.11 18.37
N SER A 48 -14.34 3.71 17.36
CA SER A 48 -14.53 5.11 16.95
C SER A 48 -15.09 5.12 15.53
N ARG A 49 -16.17 5.86 15.31
CA ARG A 49 -16.90 5.83 14.05
C ARG A 49 -17.28 7.23 13.59
N ASP A 50 -16.85 7.59 12.40
CA ASP A 50 -17.27 8.80 11.68
C ASP A 50 -17.08 10.11 12.45
N GLU A 51 -15.95 10.23 13.16
CA GLU A 51 -15.58 11.47 13.83
C GLU A 51 -15.50 12.65 12.84
N ILE A 52 -15.76 13.86 13.35
CA ILE A 52 -15.97 15.04 12.49
C ILE A 52 -14.65 15.75 12.19
N ASP A 53 -13.97 16.30 13.20
CA ASP A 53 -12.75 17.09 12.96
C ASP A 53 -11.50 16.22 13.01
N ARG A 54 -11.39 15.38 14.04
CA ARG A 54 -10.24 14.50 14.25
C ARG A 54 -10.63 13.18 14.91
N VAL A 55 -9.77 12.18 14.85
CA VAL A 55 -9.96 10.91 15.58
C VAL A 55 -9.03 10.86 16.80
N ILE A 56 -7.72 11.01 16.59
CA ILE A 56 -6.70 11.01 17.66
C ILE A 56 -5.88 12.29 17.54
N GLY A 57 -5.87 13.10 18.59
CA GLY A 57 -5.12 14.35 18.65
C GLY A 57 -4.09 14.39 19.78
N PHE A 58 -2.94 15.00 19.50
CA PHE A 58 -1.88 15.29 20.46
C PHE A 58 -1.49 16.77 20.39
N ASP A 59 -1.36 17.42 21.55
CA ASP A 59 -0.87 18.80 21.70
C ASP A 59 0.14 18.91 22.84
N GLY A 60 1.34 19.39 22.54
CA GLY A 60 2.41 19.57 23.52
C GLY A 60 3.24 18.31 23.80
N THR A 61 3.88 18.27 24.98
CA THR A 61 4.84 17.24 25.38
C THR A 61 4.11 15.96 25.81
N VAL A 62 3.87 15.08 24.84
CA VAL A 62 3.34 13.74 25.06
C VAL A 62 4.46 12.72 24.86
N THR A 63 4.79 11.95 25.88
CA THR A 63 5.85 10.94 25.84
C THR A 63 5.33 9.55 26.20
N ASN A 64 6.00 8.52 25.70
CA ASN A 64 5.76 7.11 26.09
C ASN A 64 4.28 6.68 26.06
N THR A 65 3.54 7.09 25.02
CA THR A 65 2.09 6.84 24.94
C THR A 65 1.78 5.63 24.07
N LEU A 66 0.98 4.70 24.59
CA LEU A 66 0.53 3.49 23.90
C LEU A 66 -0.95 3.62 23.49
N ILE A 67 -1.22 3.76 22.20
CA ILE A 67 -2.59 3.70 21.63
C ILE A 67 -2.86 2.27 21.20
N GLU A 68 -3.69 1.52 21.92
CA GLU A 68 -3.82 0.08 21.65
C GLU A 68 -5.24 -0.48 21.51
N ASN A 69 -5.36 -1.47 20.61
CA ASN A 69 -6.55 -2.27 20.35
C ASN A 69 -7.81 -1.44 20.03
N ASN A 70 -7.65 -0.35 19.29
CA ASN A 70 -8.75 0.51 18.86
C ASN A 70 -9.30 0.08 17.48
N SER A 71 -10.62 0.12 17.30
CA SER A 71 -11.24 0.06 15.95
C SER A 71 -11.69 1.45 15.53
N ILE A 72 -11.20 1.95 14.40
CA ILE A 72 -11.50 3.28 13.86
C ILE A 72 -12.14 3.12 12.50
N TYR A 73 -13.29 3.74 12.26
CA TYR A 73 -14.00 3.72 10.99
C TYR A 73 -14.30 5.15 10.53
N VAL A 74 -13.91 5.49 9.30
CA VAL A 74 -14.17 6.75 8.62
C VAL A 74 -14.88 6.45 7.31
N SER A 75 -16.17 6.78 7.23
CA SER A 75 -17.00 6.56 6.05
C SER A 75 -16.60 7.42 4.84
N PRO A 76 -17.05 7.05 3.62
CA PRO A 76 -16.72 7.77 2.38
C PRO A 76 -17.03 9.28 2.39
N ASN A 77 -18.02 9.71 3.18
CA ASN A 77 -18.48 11.09 3.24
C ASN A 77 -17.84 11.91 4.37
N ARG A 78 -16.83 11.34 5.06
CA ARG A 78 -16.11 11.99 6.15
C ARG A 78 -14.69 12.39 5.73
N SER A 79 -14.14 13.40 6.40
CA SER A 79 -12.78 13.89 6.15
C SER A 79 -12.04 14.36 7.41
N PRO A 80 -12.06 13.61 8.53
CA PRO A 80 -11.36 14.00 9.75
C PRO A 80 -9.84 13.90 9.61
N GLN A 81 -9.10 14.64 10.43
CA GLN A 81 -7.70 14.32 10.72
C GLN A 81 -7.65 13.06 11.58
N ILE A 82 -7.23 11.94 11.02
CA ILE A 82 -7.26 10.65 11.74
C ILE A 82 -6.24 10.65 12.87
N ILE A 83 -5.04 11.15 12.59
CA ILE A 83 -4.00 11.37 13.58
C ILE A 83 -3.43 12.75 13.33
N VAL A 84 -3.31 13.54 14.40
CA VAL A 84 -2.75 14.90 14.34
C VAL A 84 -1.89 15.18 15.57
N PHE A 85 -0.64 15.59 15.34
CA PHE A 85 0.39 15.84 16.36
C PHE A 85 0.74 17.33 16.55
N ASP A 86 -0.19 18.23 16.20
CA ASP A 86 -0.19 19.66 16.55
C ASP A 86 -1.61 20.22 16.31
N ILE A 87 -2.48 20.15 17.32
CA ILE A 87 -3.91 20.51 17.17
C ILE A 87 -4.21 21.98 17.47
N PHE A 88 -3.28 22.76 18.01
CA PHE A 88 -3.54 24.14 18.43
C PHE A 88 -2.49 25.18 18.01
N GLY A 89 -1.39 24.80 17.35
CA GLY A 89 -0.40 25.72 16.76
C GLY A 89 0.23 26.70 17.75
N LYS A 90 0.16 26.39 19.06
CA LYS A 90 0.44 27.33 20.17
C LYS A 90 1.39 26.79 21.23
N ALA A 91 1.77 25.51 21.21
CA ALA A 91 2.57 24.89 22.27
C ALA A 91 3.93 24.37 21.74
N PRO A 92 5.07 24.62 22.42
CA PRO A 92 6.41 24.25 21.95
C PRO A 92 6.80 22.77 22.19
N GLY A 93 5.83 21.85 22.24
CA GLY A 93 6.09 20.43 22.54
C GLY A 93 5.62 19.52 21.41
N PHE A 94 6.47 18.56 21.03
CA PHE A 94 6.12 17.49 20.08
C PHE A 94 6.01 16.16 20.83
N ALA A 95 5.16 15.27 20.31
CA ALA A 95 5.06 13.92 20.88
C ALA A 95 6.30 13.08 20.55
N SER A 96 6.72 12.25 21.49
CA SER A 96 7.78 11.26 21.27
C SER A 96 7.45 9.92 21.92
N GLY A 97 8.00 8.83 21.37
CA GLY A 97 7.80 7.48 21.93
C GLY A 97 6.33 7.04 21.92
N VAL A 98 5.58 7.41 20.87
CA VAL A 98 4.17 7.03 20.73
C VAL A 98 4.06 5.73 19.96
N VAL A 99 3.46 4.71 20.58
CA VAL A 99 3.27 3.39 19.98
C VAL A 99 1.79 3.17 19.71
N PHE A 100 1.42 2.98 18.45
CA PHE A 100 0.11 2.45 18.08
C PHE A 100 0.24 0.93 18.04
N ARG A 101 -0.53 0.19 18.84
CA ARG A 101 -0.49 -1.28 18.89
C ARG A 101 -1.85 -1.93 18.61
N GLY A 102 -1.95 -2.79 17.60
CA GLY A 102 -3.13 -3.66 17.46
C GLY A 102 -4.41 -2.95 17.00
N ASN A 103 -4.30 -1.73 16.49
CA ASN A 103 -5.46 -0.96 16.05
C ASN A 103 -5.93 -1.36 14.64
N THR A 104 -7.23 -1.34 14.39
CA THR A 104 -7.83 -1.49 13.06
C THR A 104 -8.38 -0.16 12.58
N VAL A 105 -7.86 0.39 11.49
CA VAL A 105 -8.28 1.68 10.94
C VAL A 105 -8.87 1.47 9.55
N ILE A 106 -10.16 1.71 9.40
CA ILE A 106 -10.91 1.66 8.13
C ILE A 106 -11.20 3.09 7.70
N ASN A 107 -10.55 3.57 6.64
CA ASN A 107 -10.69 4.93 6.14
C ASN A 107 -11.17 4.96 4.68
N GLU A 108 -12.47 4.93 4.48
CA GLU A 108 -13.08 5.05 3.16
C GLU A 108 -13.29 6.52 2.73
N GLY A 109 -13.20 7.45 3.69
CA GLY A 109 -13.34 8.89 3.48
C GLY A 109 -12.10 9.59 2.95
N LYS A 110 -11.97 10.89 3.23
CA LYS A 110 -10.84 11.74 2.81
C LYS A 110 -9.82 12.04 3.90
N GLY A 111 -9.88 11.35 5.04
CA GLY A 111 -9.12 11.71 6.23
C GLY A 111 -7.60 11.77 6.04
N THR A 112 -6.96 12.68 6.76
CA THR A 112 -5.52 12.98 6.67
C THR A 112 -4.77 12.52 7.92
N TYR A 113 -3.45 12.39 7.81
CA TYR A 113 -2.54 12.11 8.91
C TYR A 113 -1.50 13.23 8.96
N ASP A 114 -1.41 13.92 10.09
CA ASP A 114 -0.45 14.99 10.32
C ASP A 114 0.47 14.61 11.46
N TRP A 115 1.74 14.41 11.14
CA TRP A 115 2.76 14.00 12.10
C TRP A 115 3.41 15.17 12.83
N GLY A 116 3.18 16.41 12.38
CA GLY A 116 3.85 17.59 12.92
C GLY A 116 5.37 17.38 13.04
N GLY A 117 5.93 17.71 14.21
CA GLY A 117 7.32 17.45 14.57
C GLY A 117 7.53 16.22 15.48
N ALA A 118 6.58 15.28 15.54
CA ALA A 118 6.69 14.10 16.40
C ALA A 118 7.88 13.19 16.03
N SER A 119 8.52 12.59 17.04
CA SER A 119 9.59 11.60 16.86
C SER A 119 9.21 10.23 17.42
N ASP A 120 9.92 9.19 17.00
CA ASP A 120 9.79 7.84 17.59
C ASP A 120 8.36 7.29 17.64
N VAL A 121 7.58 7.58 16.58
CA VAL A 121 6.23 7.04 16.40
C VAL A 121 6.32 5.65 15.80
N VAL A 122 5.80 4.64 16.49
CA VAL A 122 5.84 3.23 16.10
C VAL A 122 4.43 2.72 15.84
N PHE A 123 4.26 1.97 14.76
CA PHE A 123 3.04 1.22 14.47
C PHE A 123 3.34 -0.27 14.55
N GLU A 124 2.83 -0.91 15.60
CA GLU A 124 2.94 -2.33 15.89
C GLU A 124 1.53 -2.95 15.92
N ASN A 125 1.35 -4.24 15.70
CA ASN A 125 0.01 -4.86 15.67
C ASN A 125 -1.07 -4.31 14.66
N ASN A 126 -0.90 -3.16 13.96
CA ASN A 126 -2.02 -2.42 13.34
C ASN A 126 -2.41 -2.89 11.93
N SER A 127 -3.72 -2.84 11.66
CA SER A 127 -4.34 -2.99 10.34
C SER A 127 -4.86 -1.66 9.83
N PHE A 128 -4.44 -1.24 8.64
CA PHE A 128 -4.96 -0.04 7.98
C PHE A 128 -5.64 -0.38 6.66
N LEU A 129 -6.84 0.14 6.45
CA LEU A 129 -7.75 -0.19 5.37
C LEU A 129 -8.24 1.13 4.76
N GLY A 130 -8.32 1.23 3.43
CA GLY A 130 -8.67 2.48 2.75
C GLY A 130 -7.52 3.50 2.63
N ARG A 131 -7.72 4.79 2.94
CA ARG A 131 -6.71 5.86 2.90
C ARG A 131 -5.79 5.81 4.12
N GLN A 132 -4.49 5.67 3.87
CA GLN A 132 -3.52 5.18 4.84
C GLN A 132 -2.45 6.22 5.23
N PRO A 133 -1.87 6.14 6.45
CA PRO A 133 -0.72 6.96 6.83
C PRO A 133 0.47 6.64 5.91
N ALA A 134 1.12 7.64 5.34
CA ALA A 134 2.11 7.43 4.28
C ALA A 134 3.34 6.57 4.69
N ASN A 135 3.71 6.54 5.98
CA ASN A 135 5.04 6.09 6.43
C ASN A 135 5.06 4.92 7.43
N ALA A 136 3.91 4.40 7.87
CA ALA A 136 3.86 3.32 8.85
C ALA A 136 3.70 1.94 8.17
N PRO A 137 4.56 0.95 8.44
CA PRO A 137 4.30 -0.42 7.99
C PRO A 137 3.14 -1.02 8.81
N PRO A 138 2.36 -1.95 8.26
CA PRO A 138 1.52 -2.82 9.06
C PRO A 138 2.41 -3.63 9.96
N SER A 139 1.83 -4.19 10.99
CA SER A 139 2.56 -5.02 11.90
C SER A 139 2.80 -6.44 11.44
N GLY A 140 3.83 -7.07 11.97
CA GLY A 140 4.04 -8.50 11.85
C GLY A 140 5.45 -8.91 12.24
N ASP A 141 5.70 -10.22 12.23
CA ASP A 141 7.02 -10.77 12.55
C ASP A 141 7.96 -10.70 11.34
N PHE A 142 8.40 -9.49 11.00
CA PHE A 142 9.31 -9.22 9.90
C PHE A 142 10.17 -7.98 10.21
N GLU A 143 11.22 -7.77 9.41
CA GLU A 143 12.07 -6.59 9.42
C GLU A 143 11.59 -5.60 8.35
N TYR A 144 11.32 -4.35 8.74
CA TYR A 144 10.93 -3.29 7.81
C TYR A 144 12.09 -2.33 7.54
N ARG A 145 12.38 -2.04 6.27
CA ARG A 145 13.37 -1.03 5.86
C ARG A 145 12.72 -0.04 4.88
N PRO A 146 12.37 1.17 5.32
CA PRO A 146 11.75 2.15 4.45
C PRO A 146 12.75 2.83 3.51
N ALA A 147 12.24 3.28 2.37
CA ALA A 147 12.87 4.28 1.50
C ALA A 147 14.31 3.94 1.05
N VAL A 148 14.60 2.66 0.80
CA VAL A 148 15.90 2.20 0.30
C VAL A 148 16.06 2.60 -1.17
N PRO A 149 17.06 3.45 -1.54
CA PRO A 149 17.24 3.83 -2.94
C PRO A 149 17.71 2.64 -3.77
N PHE A 150 17.12 2.47 -4.96
CA PHE A 150 17.53 1.43 -5.90
C PHE A 150 18.00 2.00 -7.25
N ALA A 151 17.54 3.19 -7.64
CA ALA A 151 17.95 3.84 -8.88
C ALA A 151 17.86 5.37 -8.78
N GLN A 152 18.59 6.04 -9.67
CA GLN A 152 18.48 7.47 -9.91
C GLN A 152 18.35 7.73 -11.41
N ARG A 153 17.36 8.52 -11.82
CA ARG A 153 17.08 8.89 -13.22
C ARG A 153 16.77 10.38 -13.27
N ASP A 154 17.56 11.16 -14.00
CA ASP A 154 17.31 12.59 -14.21
C ASP A 154 17.05 13.38 -12.89
N GLY A 155 17.82 13.05 -11.85
CA GLY A 155 17.67 13.64 -10.51
C GLY A 155 16.55 13.04 -9.64
N ILE A 156 15.67 12.21 -10.20
CA ILE A 156 14.63 11.48 -9.48
C ILE A 156 15.25 10.24 -8.82
N HIS A 157 15.15 10.15 -7.50
CA HIS A 157 15.59 8.98 -6.74
C HIS A 157 14.42 8.03 -6.56
N LEU A 158 14.54 6.83 -7.09
CA LEU A 158 13.54 5.77 -6.95
C LEU A 158 13.90 4.88 -5.76
N ARG A 159 12.92 4.67 -4.88
CA ARG A 159 13.11 3.98 -3.61
C ARG A 159 12.20 2.76 -3.50
N ALA A 160 12.59 1.85 -2.61
CA ALA A 160 11.83 0.68 -2.25
C ALA A 160 11.65 0.58 -0.73
N ASP A 161 10.48 0.13 -0.30
CA ASP A 161 10.22 -0.31 1.06
C ASP A 161 10.37 -1.84 1.12
N LEU A 162 11.22 -2.32 2.02
CA LEU A 162 11.51 -3.74 2.17
C LEU A 162 10.79 -4.31 3.40
N TYR A 163 10.05 -5.39 3.18
CA TYR A 163 9.37 -6.21 4.19
C TYR A 163 10.08 -7.57 4.18
N LEU A 164 11.04 -7.77 5.07
CA LEU A 164 11.98 -8.89 5.04
C LEU A 164 11.63 -9.90 6.13
N PRO A 165 11.47 -11.21 5.81
CA PRO A 165 11.28 -12.22 6.84
C PRO A 165 12.47 -12.27 7.80
N LYS A 166 12.19 -12.61 9.06
CA LYS A 166 13.24 -12.93 10.05
C LYS A 166 13.79 -14.34 9.80
N GLY A 167 15.05 -14.56 10.18
CA GLY A 167 15.76 -15.82 10.00
C GLY A 167 16.82 -15.77 8.90
N SER A 168 17.39 -16.93 8.57
CA SER A 168 18.59 -17.05 7.72
C SER A 168 18.33 -16.92 6.21
N GLY A 169 17.09 -17.16 5.74
CA GLY A 169 16.78 -17.23 4.31
C GLY A 169 17.46 -18.41 3.59
N PRO A 170 17.61 -18.35 2.24
CA PRO A 170 17.11 -17.30 1.36
C PRO A 170 15.59 -17.38 1.17
N PHE A 171 14.92 -16.23 1.25
CA PHE A 171 13.47 -16.12 1.14
C PHE A 171 13.06 -15.78 -0.30
N PRO A 172 12.03 -16.41 -0.87
CA PRO A 172 11.42 -15.93 -2.11
C PRO A 172 10.90 -14.49 -1.92
N ALA A 173 10.79 -13.73 -3.01
CA ALA A 173 10.43 -12.32 -2.96
C ALA A 173 9.32 -11.94 -3.95
N VAL A 174 8.56 -10.92 -3.59
CA VAL A 174 7.54 -10.28 -4.44
C VAL A 174 7.90 -8.81 -4.61
N VAL A 175 8.06 -8.37 -5.85
CA VAL A 175 8.16 -6.94 -6.19
C VAL A 175 6.75 -6.37 -6.28
N TYR A 176 6.39 -5.48 -5.35
CA TYR A 176 5.09 -4.83 -5.29
C TYR A 176 5.09 -3.48 -6.01
N ILE A 177 4.16 -3.30 -6.94
CA ILE A 177 4.02 -2.12 -7.78
C ILE A 177 2.68 -1.45 -7.47
N HIS A 178 2.74 -0.21 -6.99
CA HIS A 178 1.54 0.54 -6.63
C HIS A 178 0.72 0.96 -7.86
N GLY A 179 -0.59 1.15 -7.68
CA GLY A 179 -1.48 1.77 -8.64
C GLY A 179 -1.44 3.29 -8.59
N GLY A 180 -2.54 3.95 -8.97
CA GLY A 180 -2.62 5.42 -9.03
C GLY A 180 -2.63 6.00 -10.44
N GLY A 181 -3.16 5.25 -11.42
CA GLY A 181 -3.37 5.74 -12.79
C GLY A 181 -2.08 6.23 -13.47
N TRP A 182 -0.93 5.64 -13.11
CA TRP A 182 0.42 6.03 -13.52
C TRP A 182 0.84 7.46 -13.16
N SER A 183 -0.07 8.34 -12.71
CA SER A 183 0.19 9.74 -12.37
C SER A 183 0.34 10.00 -10.86
N GLY A 184 0.13 8.98 -10.05
CA GLY A 184 0.29 9.04 -8.59
C GLY A 184 0.47 7.65 -7.98
N GLY A 185 0.24 7.59 -6.67
CA GLY A 185 0.42 6.39 -5.86
C GLY A 185 1.68 6.44 -5.01
N VAL A 186 1.81 5.47 -4.10
CA VAL A 186 2.91 5.39 -3.14
C VAL A 186 3.26 3.93 -2.86
N ARG A 187 4.54 3.65 -2.56
CA ARG A 187 5.07 2.32 -2.22
C ARG A 187 4.36 1.64 -1.03
N THR A 188 3.70 2.41 -0.16
CA THR A 188 2.94 1.87 0.98
C THR A 188 1.54 1.36 0.61
N GLN A 189 1.06 1.49 -0.63
CA GLN A 189 -0.30 1.10 -1.01
C GLN A 189 -0.59 -0.41 -0.86
N LEU A 190 0.42 -1.26 -1.10
CA LEU A 190 0.32 -2.73 -1.02
C LEU A 190 1.04 -3.31 0.20
N ARG A 191 1.21 -2.49 1.24
CA ARG A 191 1.93 -2.89 2.45
C ARG A 191 1.27 -4.02 3.24
N ASN A 192 -0.06 -4.11 3.25
CA ASN A 192 -0.77 -5.18 3.97
C ASN A 192 -0.44 -6.56 3.40
N PRO A 193 -0.61 -6.83 2.08
CA PRO A 193 -0.18 -8.11 1.51
C PRO A 193 1.35 -8.32 1.61
N ALA A 194 2.16 -7.26 1.49
CA ALA A 194 3.62 -7.37 1.65
C ALA A 194 4.02 -7.82 3.06
N ALA A 195 3.49 -7.16 4.10
CA ALA A 195 3.71 -7.50 5.51
C ALA A 195 3.18 -8.90 5.85
N PHE A 196 1.97 -9.24 5.37
CA PHE A 196 1.37 -10.55 5.59
C PHE A 196 2.25 -11.69 5.05
N LEU A 197 2.79 -11.52 3.85
CA LEU A 197 3.66 -12.51 3.22
C LEU A 197 5.06 -12.53 3.83
N ALA A 198 5.60 -11.36 4.23
CA ALA A 198 6.90 -11.26 4.90
C ALA A 198 6.90 -12.00 6.25
N ALA A 199 5.83 -11.86 7.04
CA ALA A 199 5.62 -12.62 8.26
C ALA A 199 5.50 -14.15 8.03
N ARG A 200 5.36 -14.60 6.78
CA ARG A 200 5.19 -16.00 6.37
C ARG A 200 6.32 -16.50 5.47
N GLY A 201 7.47 -15.82 5.49
CA GLY A 201 8.68 -16.26 4.80
C GLY A 201 8.77 -15.88 3.32
N ILE A 202 7.95 -14.95 2.83
CA ILE A 202 8.02 -14.40 1.48
C ILE A 202 8.27 -12.90 1.56
N ALA A 203 9.45 -12.43 1.15
CA ALA A 203 9.79 -11.02 1.24
C ALA A 203 8.94 -10.13 0.31
N GLY A 204 8.59 -8.94 0.78
CA GLY A 204 7.95 -7.91 -0.04
C GLY A 204 8.88 -6.75 -0.34
N ILE A 205 8.99 -6.37 -1.61
CA ILE A 205 9.81 -5.25 -2.08
C ILE A 205 8.88 -4.27 -2.79
N ALA A 206 8.38 -3.26 -2.08
CA ALA A 206 7.44 -2.30 -2.65
C ALA A 206 8.16 -1.10 -3.25
N ILE A 207 8.03 -0.91 -4.56
CA ILE A 207 8.88 0.00 -5.34
C ILE A 207 8.14 1.27 -5.76
N GLU A 208 8.90 2.34 -5.93
CA GLU A 208 8.50 3.52 -6.71
C GLU A 208 8.85 3.33 -8.19
N TYR A 209 8.15 4.06 -9.05
CA TYR A 209 8.45 4.22 -10.47
C TYR A 209 8.17 5.66 -10.90
N ARG A 210 8.81 6.14 -11.96
CA ARG A 210 8.53 7.49 -12.50
C ARG A 210 7.09 7.60 -12.96
N LEU A 211 6.39 8.60 -12.45
CA LEU A 211 4.99 8.88 -12.75
C LEU A 211 4.85 9.51 -14.15
N SER A 212 3.65 9.48 -14.73
CA SER A 212 3.38 9.92 -16.09
C SER A 212 3.60 11.42 -16.33
N ASN A 213 3.62 12.23 -15.27
CA ASN A 213 4.01 13.65 -15.31
C ASN A 213 5.54 13.85 -15.24
N GLN A 214 6.30 12.82 -14.87
CA GLN A 214 7.76 12.81 -14.84
C GLN A 214 8.33 12.19 -16.12
N ALA A 215 7.78 11.06 -16.58
CA ALA A 215 8.21 10.37 -17.80
C ALA A 215 7.06 9.57 -18.43
N LYS A 216 7.06 9.44 -19.76
CA LYS A 216 6.06 8.65 -20.50
C LYS A 216 6.47 7.18 -20.58
N TYR A 217 5.52 6.30 -20.92
CA TYR A 217 5.84 4.91 -21.26
C TYR A 217 6.97 4.87 -22.32
N PRO A 218 7.98 3.99 -22.19
CA PRO A 218 8.07 2.85 -21.26
C PRO A 218 8.78 3.12 -19.92
N ALA A 219 9.07 4.36 -19.54
CA ALA A 219 9.92 4.68 -18.38
C ALA A 219 9.51 3.98 -17.07
N ALA A 220 8.21 3.91 -16.76
CA ALA A 220 7.73 3.22 -15.56
C ALA A 220 7.99 1.71 -15.59
N LEU A 221 7.92 1.06 -16.76
CA LEU A 221 8.25 -0.36 -16.92
C LEU A 221 9.77 -0.58 -16.81
N GLU A 222 10.57 0.32 -17.37
CA GLU A 222 12.03 0.29 -17.22
C GLU A 222 12.46 0.41 -15.76
N ASP A 223 11.79 1.27 -14.99
CA ASP A 223 12.04 1.42 -13.55
C ASP A 223 11.69 0.13 -12.78
N CYS A 224 10.62 -0.56 -13.16
CA CYS A 224 10.25 -1.86 -12.59
C CYS A 224 11.28 -2.95 -12.92
N LEU A 225 11.81 -2.97 -14.15
CA LEU A 225 12.89 -3.87 -14.57
C LEU A 225 14.20 -3.58 -13.80
N GLU A 226 14.54 -2.30 -13.62
CA GLU A 226 15.70 -1.89 -12.83
C GLU A 226 15.57 -2.32 -11.37
N ALA A 227 14.39 -2.15 -10.77
CA ALA A 227 14.13 -2.61 -9.41
C ALA A 227 14.27 -4.12 -9.28
N LEU A 228 13.77 -4.90 -10.25
CA LEU A 228 13.93 -6.35 -10.28
C LEU A 228 15.40 -6.77 -10.34
N ARG A 229 16.20 -6.12 -11.19
CA ARG A 229 17.65 -6.36 -11.30
C ARG A 229 18.40 -5.97 -10.04
N TRP A 230 18.01 -4.86 -9.42
CA TRP A 230 18.54 -4.43 -8.13
C TRP A 230 18.24 -5.43 -7.02
N VAL A 231 17.01 -5.97 -6.96
CA VAL A 231 16.63 -7.04 -6.00
C VAL A 231 17.52 -8.27 -6.19
N ARG A 232 17.70 -8.72 -7.45
CA ARG A 232 18.57 -9.86 -7.77
C ARG A 232 20.02 -9.62 -7.35
N SER A 233 20.54 -8.43 -7.65
CA SER A 233 21.93 -8.06 -7.35
C SER A 233 22.20 -7.91 -5.85
N ASN A 234 21.16 -7.58 -5.08
CA ASN A 234 21.23 -7.44 -3.62
C ASN A 234 20.66 -8.64 -2.86
N ALA A 235 20.39 -9.76 -3.53
CA ALA A 235 19.70 -10.89 -2.94
C ALA A 235 20.43 -11.42 -1.69
N GLY A 236 21.77 -11.58 -1.74
CA GLY A 236 22.56 -11.97 -0.59
C GLY A 236 22.46 -10.99 0.59
N ARG A 237 22.48 -9.68 0.31
CA ARG A 237 22.38 -8.62 1.34
C ARG A 237 21.05 -8.64 2.09
N TYR A 238 19.97 -8.97 1.39
CA TYR A 238 18.61 -8.97 1.94
C TYR A 238 18.07 -10.37 2.22
N ARG A 239 18.91 -11.41 2.19
CA ARG A 239 18.54 -12.82 2.41
C ARG A 239 17.43 -13.29 1.46
N LEU A 240 17.46 -12.84 0.21
CA LEU A 240 16.49 -13.18 -0.82
C LEU A 240 17.00 -14.30 -1.71
N ASP A 241 16.07 -15.05 -2.28
CA ASP A 241 16.32 -16.02 -3.32
C ASP A 241 16.10 -15.36 -4.69
N SER A 242 17.20 -15.10 -5.40
CA SER A 242 17.14 -14.44 -6.70
C SER A 242 16.46 -15.30 -7.78
N ALA A 243 16.30 -16.60 -7.60
CA ALA A 243 15.61 -17.49 -8.54
C ALA A 243 14.09 -17.57 -8.30
N ARG A 244 13.61 -17.12 -7.13
CA ARG A 244 12.20 -17.16 -6.71
C ARG A 244 11.65 -15.76 -6.48
N ILE A 245 11.52 -15.00 -7.56
CA ILE A 245 10.94 -13.65 -7.55
C ILE A 245 9.64 -13.63 -8.35
N ALA A 246 8.59 -13.04 -7.80
CA ALA A 246 7.33 -12.73 -8.49
C ALA A 246 7.10 -11.21 -8.53
N ALA A 247 6.15 -10.76 -9.34
CA ALA A 247 5.67 -9.38 -9.35
C ALA A 247 4.21 -9.34 -8.91
N ALA A 248 3.86 -8.36 -8.10
CA ALA A 248 2.48 -8.09 -7.69
C ALA A 248 2.16 -6.61 -7.88
N GLY A 249 0.94 -6.28 -8.27
CA GLY A 249 0.54 -4.89 -8.36
C GLY A 249 -0.96 -4.69 -8.43
N SER A 250 -1.38 -3.44 -8.20
CA SER A 250 -2.79 -3.06 -8.24
C SER A 250 -3.10 -2.00 -9.28
N SER A 251 -4.23 -2.08 -10.00
CA SER A 251 -4.64 -1.06 -10.98
C SER A 251 -3.52 -0.81 -12.02
N ALA A 252 -3.07 0.44 -12.18
CA ALA A 252 -1.88 0.80 -12.97
C ALA A 252 -0.60 0.03 -12.58
N GLY A 253 -0.44 -0.38 -11.33
CA GLY A 253 0.66 -1.23 -10.90
C GLY A 253 0.45 -2.70 -11.25
N GLY A 254 -0.82 -3.15 -11.32
CA GLY A 254 -1.17 -4.49 -11.82
C GLY A 254 -0.91 -4.61 -13.32
N HIS A 255 -1.14 -3.52 -14.05
CA HIS A 255 -0.70 -3.34 -15.43
C HIS A 255 0.83 -3.48 -15.58
N LEU A 256 1.60 -2.74 -14.79
CA LEU A 256 3.07 -2.80 -14.81
C LEU A 256 3.60 -4.17 -14.36
N ALA A 257 2.97 -4.83 -13.37
CA ALA A 257 3.34 -6.18 -12.94
C ALA A 257 3.09 -7.21 -14.04
N ALA A 258 1.98 -7.10 -14.76
CA ALA A 258 1.69 -7.92 -15.93
C ALA A 258 2.69 -7.67 -17.05
N LEU A 259 2.97 -6.41 -17.42
CA LEU A 259 3.98 -6.09 -18.42
C LEU A 259 5.36 -6.61 -18.02
N LEU A 260 5.80 -6.41 -16.77
CA LEU A 260 7.08 -6.92 -16.27
C LEU A 260 7.17 -8.44 -16.46
N GLY A 261 6.13 -9.20 -16.09
CA GLY A 261 6.10 -10.65 -16.26
C GLY A 261 6.08 -11.11 -17.73
N LEU A 262 5.51 -10.32 -18.62
CA LEU A 262 5.40 -10.64 -20.04
C LEU A 262 6.59 -10.15 -20.89
N THR A 263 7.39 -9.21 -20.38
CA THR A 263 8.53 -8.62 -21.10
C THR A 263 9.88 -9.06 -20.56
N ALA A 264 9.96 -9.45 -19.28
CA ALA A 264 11.21 -9.92 -18.69
C ALA A 264 11.64 -11.26 -19.31
N THR A 265 12.88 -11.31 -19.81
CA THR A 265 13.45 -12.48 -20.50
C THR A 265 14.79 -12.86 -19.89
N GLY A 266 15.31 -14.05 -20.24
CA GLY A 266 16.61 -14.52 -19.75
C GLY A 266 16.70 -14.51 -18.21
N ALA A 267 17.74 -13.84 -17.70
CA ALA A 267 18.00 -13.70 -16.27
C ALA A 267 16.95 -12.86 -15.51
N ASP A 268 16.16 -12.06 -16.23
CA ASP A 268 15.13 -11.19 -15.62
C ASP A 268 13.79 -11.92 -15.44
N LYS A 269 13.62 -13.15 -15.96
CA LYS A 269 12.33 -13.87 -15.83
C LYS A 269 11.87 -13.98 -14.38
N ILE A 270 10.60 -13.68 -14.14
CA ILE A 270 9.93 -13.87 -12.84
C ILE A 270 9.11 -15.16 -12.83
N ARG A 271 8.83 -15.68 -11.64
CA ARG A 271 8.13 -16.95 -11.43
C ARG A 271 6.61 -16.86 -11.53
N ALA A 272 6.04 -15.71 -11.22
CA ALA A 272 4.60 -15.52 -11.21
C ALA A 272 4.23 -14.02 -11.25
N VAL A 273 3.00 -13.73 -11.66
CA VAL A 273 2.38 -12.41 -11.61
C VAL A 273 1.13 -12.47 -10.74
N VAL A 274 0.96 -11.50 -9.83
CA VAL A 274 -0.28 -11.25 -9.08
C VAL A 274 -0.82 -9.88 -9.45
N ALA A 275 -2.01 -9.82 -10.04
CA ALA A 275 -2.59 -8.59 -10.59
C ALA A 275 -3.95 -8.31 -9.93
N LEU A 276 -4.04 -7.20 -9.17
CA LEU A 276 -5.21 -6.80 -8.37
C LEU A 276 -5.98 -5.64 -9.04
N ASN A 277 -7.25 -5.83 -9.44
CA ASN A 277 -7.98 -4.99 -10.39
C ASN A 277 -7.10 -4.35 -11.49
N PRO A 278 -6.31 -5.13 -12.23
CA PRO A 278 -5.30 -4.59 -13.14
C PRO A 278 -5.92 -3.96 -14.38
N VAL A 279 -5.24 -2.97 -14.96
CA VAL A 279 -5.46 -2.59 -16.36
C VAL A 279 -4.68 -3.57 -17.25
N LEU A 280 -5.35 -4.27 -18.15
CA LEU A 280 -4.75 -5.31 -18.99
C LEU A 280 -4.84 -5.00 -20.48
N ASP A 281 -5.73 -4.08 -20.85
CA ASP A 281 -5.88 -3.57 -22.22
C ASP A 281 -6.16 -2.06 -22.18
N LEU A 282 -5.17 -1.27 -22.61
CA LEU A 282 -5.30 0.18 -22.71
C LEU A 282 -6.21 0.60 -23.88
N THR A 283 -6.33 -0.24 -24.92
CA THR A 283 -7.21 0.04 -26.07
C THR A 283 -8.68 -0.04 -25.68
N ALA A 284 -9.02 -0.92 -24.74
CA ALA A 284 -10.36 -1.04 -24.17
C ALA A 284 -10.68 0.00 -23.08
N MET A 285 -9.67 0.79 -22.65
CA MET A 285 -9.84 1.91 -21.73
C MET A 285 -10.07 3.25 -22.44
N ASP A 286 -9.87 3.31 -23.77
CA ASP A 286 -9.96 4.51 -24.62
C ASP A 286 -11.12 4.32 -25.63
N PRO A 287 -11.93 5.34 -26.00
CA PRO A 287 -11.52 6.73 -26.28
C PRO A 287 -11.86 7.75 -25.18
N GLY A 288 -10.88 8.61 -24.85
CA GLY A 288 -11.00 9.75 -23.93
C GLY A 288 -10.31 9.60 -22.57
N SER A 289 -9.53 8.53 -22.34
CA SER A 289 -8.90 8.32 -21.03
C SER A 289 -7.74 9.28 -20.79
N VAL A 290 -7.95 10.24 -19.87
CA VAL A 290 -6.93 11.22 -19.47
C VAL A 290 -5.69 10.53 -18.89
N ALA A 291 -5.87 9.45 -18.12
CA ALA A 291 -4.77 8.71 -17.51
C ALA A 291 -3.92 7.97 -18.58
N VAL A 292 -4.57 7.31 -19.54
CA VAL A 292 -3.88 6.59 -20.63
C VAL A 292 -3.15 7.59 -21.53
N LYS A 293 -3.80 8.69 -21.91
CA LYS A 293 -3.16 9.78 -22.68
C LYS A 293 -1.95 10.35 -21.94
N ALA A 294 -2.07 10.61 -20.64
CA ALA A 294 -0.96 11.12 -19.85
C ALA A 294 0.21 10.12 -19.78
N PHE A 295 -0.09 8.83 -19.68
CA PHE A 295 0.90 7.75 -19.60
C PHE A 295 1.64 7.52 -20.92
N LEU A 296 0.92 7.43 -22.04
CA LEU A 296 1.51 7.20 -23.37
C LEU A 296 2.07 8.49 -24.00
N GLY A 297 1.60 9.66 -23.57
CA GLY A 297 1.90 10.96 -24.19
C GLY A 297 0.95 11.34 -25.33
N ALA A 298 0.11 10.43 -25.79
CA ALA A 298 -0.91 10.64 -26.82
C ALA A 298 -2.12 9.69 -26.61
N PRO A 299 -3.31 10.00 -27.16
CA PRO A 299 -4.45 9.07 -27.18
C PRO A 299 -4.13 7.77 -27.93
N CYS A 300 -4.74 6.64 -27.54
CA CYS A 300 -4.47 5.36 -28.21
C CYS A 300 -4.86 5.36 -29.68
N ALA A 301 -5.85 6.17 -30.07
CA ALA A 301 -6.23 6.36 -31.46
C ALA A 301 -5.10 6.91 -32.36
N GLU A 302 -4.20 7.72 -31.80
CA GLU A 302 -3.08 8.35 -32.52
C GLU A 302 -1.80 7.50 -32.47
N VAL A 303 -1.62 6.69 -31.42
CA VAL A 303 -0.42 5.86 -31.21
C VAL A 303 -0.78 4.38 -31.03
N LYS A 304 -1.50 3.81 -32.00
CA LYS A 304 -2.08 2.46 -31.92
C LYS A 304 -1.06 1.37 -31.57
N ASP A 305 0.08 1.36 -32.26
CA ASP A 305 1.13 0.35 -32.05
C ASP A 305 1.72 0.47 -30.64
N LEU A 306 2.01 1.69 -30.17
CA LEU A 306 2.49 1.93 -28.80
C LEU A 306 1.45 1.53 -27.75
N CYS A 307 0.17 1.83 -27.98
CA CYS A 307 -0.90 1.48 -27.07
C CYS A 307 -1.12 -0.05 -26.98
N GLN A 308 -1.00 -0.77 -28.10
CA GLN A 308 -0.98 -2.23 -28.12
C GLN A 308 0.26 -2.79 -27.44
N GLU A 309 1.44 -2.23 -27.70
CA GLU A 309 2.68 -2.67 -27.06
C GLU A 309 2.62 -2.50 -25.54
N ALA A 310 2.02 -1.40 -25.08
CA ALA A 310 1.83 -1.10 -23.67
C ALA A 310 0.64 -1.84 -23.05
N SER A 311 -0.04 -2.75 -23.76
CA SER A 311 -1.21 -3.47 -23.28
C SER A 311 -0.88 -4.96 -23.03
N PRO A 312 -0.88 -5.44 -21.76
CA PRO A 312 -0.59 -6.85 -21.43
C PRO A 312 -1.34 -7.89 -22.26
N GLN A 313 -2.60 -7.62 -22.61
CA GLN A 313 -3.47 -8.50 -23.40
C GLN A 313 -2.83 -8.93 -24.74
N PHE A 314 -2.03 -8.06 -25.37
CA PHE A 314 -1.36 -8.33 -26.65
C PHE A 314 0.05 -8.93 -26.49
N ARG A 315 0.55 -9.06 -25.26
CA ARG A 315 1.89 -9.62 -24.96
C ARG A 315 1.86 -11.04 -24.42
N ALA A 316 0.70 -11.52 -23.97
CA ALA A 316 0.54 -12.88 -23.47
C ALA A 316 0.94 -13.93 -24.54
N ALA A 317 1.80 -14.87 -24.16
CA ALA A 317 2.34 -15.92 -25.02
C ALA A 317 2.50 -17.24 -24.24
N PRO A 318 2.72 -18.39 -24.89
CA PRO A 318 2.81 -19.69 -24.20
C PRO A 318 3.91 -19.77 -23.12
N GLN A 319 4.96 -18.96 -23.24
CA GLN A 319 6.08 -18.87 -22.29
C GLN A 319 5.86 -17.89 -21.15
N SER A 320 4.70 -17.22 -21.09
CA SER A 320 4.36 -16.29 -20.01
C SER A 320 4.37 -17.01 -18.65
N PRO A 321 4.74 -16.32 -17.56
CA PRO A 321 4.68 -16.91 -16.23
C PRO A 321 3.22 -17.17 -15.82
N PRO A 322 2.96 -18.01 -14.81
CA PRO A 322 1.67 -18.12 -14.16
C PRO A 322 1.10 -16.78 -13.69
N PHE A 323 -0.23 -16.61 -13.80
CA PHE A 323 -0.94 -15.42 -13.32
C PHE A 323 -1.97 -15.76 -12.24
N LEU A 324 -2.03 -14.92 -11.21
CA LEU A 324 -3.22 -14.71 -10.40
C LEU A 324 -3.80 -13.35 -10.78
N ILE A 325 -5.01 -13.34 -11.33
CA ILE A 325 -5.77 -12.12 -11.60
C ILE A 325 -6.89 -12.08 -10.56
N ALA A 326 -6.95 -11.02 -9.75
CA ALA A 326 -7.98 -10.86 -8.75
C ALA A 326 -8.73 -9.55 -9.00
N HIS A 327 -10.04 -9.64 -9.23
CA HIS A 327 -10.81 -8.49 -9.72
C HIS A 327 -12.22 -8.42 -9.10
N GLY A 328 -12.66 -7.22 -8.75
CA GLY A 328 -13.99 -6.93 -8.21
C GLY A 328 -15.06 -6.76 -9.28
N THR A 329 -16.22 -7.38 -9.12
CA THR A 329 -17.30 -7.33 -10.13
C THR A 329 -17.99 -5.97 -10.20
N ALA A 330 -17.93 -5.17 -9.14
CA ALA A 330 -18.47 -3.81 -9.07
C ALA A 330 -17.42 -2.71 -9.28
N ASP A 331 -16.27 -3.06 -9.89
CA ASP A 331 -15.23 -2.10 -10.24
C ASP A 331 -15.71 -1.11 -11.32
N LYS A 332 -15.82 0.15 -10.93
CA LYS A 332 -16.25 1.26 -11.81
C LYS A 332 -15.07 2.01 -12.46
N THR A 333 -13.83 1.60 -12.18
CA THR A 333 -12.62 2.24 -12.71
C THR A 333 -12.00 1.38 -13.80
N VAL A 334 -11.85 0.08 -13.57
CA VAL A 334 -11.34 -0.86 -14.57
C VAL A 334 -12.37 -1.96 -14.77
N PRO A 335 -12.94 -2.12 -15.97
CA PRO A 335 -13.96 -3.13 -16.22
C PRO A 335 -13.47 -4.54 -15.88
N TYR A 336 -14.26 -5.28 -15.09
CA TYR A 336 -14.00 -6.69 -14.74
C TYR A 336 -13.79 -7.57 -15.99
N SER A 337 -14.43 -7.23 -17.11
CA SER A 337 -14.27 -7.93 -18.38
C SER A 337 -12.83 -7.98 -18.90
N GLN A 338 -11.95 -7.06 -18.49
CA GLN A 338 -10.53 -7.16 -18.83
C GLN A 338 -9.84 -8.35 -18.15
N ALA A 339 -10.17 -8.61 -16.88
CA ALA A 339 -9.66 -9.77 -16.15
C ALA A 339 -10.16 -11.09 -16.77
N GLU A 340 -11.43 -11.14 -17.16
CA GLU A 340 -12.01 -12.29 -17.85
C GLU A 340 -11.32 -12.55 -19.20
N ALA A 341 -11.12 -11.49 -20.00
CA ALA A 341 -10.48 -11.58 -21.31
C ALA A 341 -9.02 -12.06 -21.23
N MET A 342 -8.25 -11.55 -20.27
CA MET A 342 -6.87 -11.99 -20.06
C MET A 342 -6.80 -13.42 -19.51
N ALA A 343 -7.66 -13.79 -18.57
CA ALA A 343 -7.73 -15.15 -18.06
C ALA A 343 -8.08 -16.15 -19.17
N ALA A 344 -9.04 -15.82 -20.04
CA ALA A 344 -9.38 -16.63 -21.21
C ALA A 344 -8.20 -16.74 -22.18
N LYS A 345 -7.50 -15.63 -22.45
CA LYS A 345 -6.31 -15.60 -23.30
C LYS A 345 -5.21 -16.52 -22.75
N LEU A 346 -4.84 -16.37 -21.48
CA LEU A 346 -3.81 -17.21 -20.84
C LEU A 346 -4.19 -18.70 -20.84
N ARG A 347 -5.45 -19.04 -20.57
CA ARG A 347 -5.95 -20.43 -20.68
C ARG A 347 -5.81 -20.99 -22.09
N SER A 348 -6.17 -20.22 -23.12
CA SER A 348 -6.02 -20.69 -24.52
C SER A 348 -4.56 -20.91 -24.93
N LEU A 349 -3.63 -20.19 -24.31
CA LEU A 349 -2.18 -20.37 -24.46
C LEU A 349 -1.59 -21.45 -23.55
N ARG A 350 -2.42 -22.13 -22.74
CA ARG A 350 -2.01 -23.11 -21.72
C ARG A 350 -1.07 -22.54 -20.65
N VAL A 351 -1.12 -21.23 -20.42
CA VAL A 351 -0.42 -20.58 -19.31
C VAL A 351 -1.27 -20.76 -18.04
N PRO A 352 -0.71 -21.23 -16.92
CA PRO A 352 -1.45 -21.36 -15.67
C PRO A 352 -2.04 -20.01 -15.22
N VAL A 353 -3.34 -19.97 -14.98
CA VAL A 353 -4.00 -18.75 -14.51
C VAL A 353 -5.12 -19.06 -13.51
N SER A 354 -5.11 -18.33 -12.40
CA SER A 354 -6.19 -18.28 -11.43
C SER A 354 -6.90 -16.94 -11.54
N LEU A 355 -8.23 -16.96 -11.68
CA LEU A 355 -9.08 -15.77 -11.63
C LEU A 355 -9.83 -15.78 -10.30
N PHE A 356 -9.53 -14.83 -9.42
CA PHE A 356 -10.27 -14.60 -8.18
C PHE A 356 -11.30 -13.49 -8.41
N THR A 357 -12.58 -13.84 -8.31
CA THR A 357 -13.69 -12.91 -8.50
C THR A 357 -14.17 -12.42 -7.13
N ALA A 358 -13.95 -11.14 -6.84
CA ALA A 358 -14.46 -10.51 -5.64
C ALA A 358 -15.87 -9.97 -5.92
N GLU A 359 -16.89 -10.76 -5.58
CA GLU A 359 -18.30 -10.40 -5.85
C GLU A 359 -18.70 -9.10 -5.14
N ASP A 360 -19.39 -8.22 -5.87
CA ASP A 360 -19.81 -6.86 -5.50
C ASP A 360 -18.66 -5.93 -5.10
N ALA A 361 -17.41 -6.31 -5.36
CA ALA A 361 -16.27 -5.60 -4.81
C ALA A 361 -15.87 -4.37 -5.65
N PRO A 362 -15.49 -3.25 -5.01
CA PRO A 362 -15.10 -2.03 -5.72
C PRO A 362 -13.64 -2.10 -6.21
N HIS A 363 -13.17 -1.01 -6.84
CA HIS A 363 -11.82 -0.90 -7.40
C HIS A 363 -10.68 -1.08 -6.38
N THR A 364 -10.91 -0.99 -5.07
CA THR A 364 -9.86 -1.14 -4.04
C THR A 364 -10.14 -2.30 -3.07
N PHE A 365 -10.78 -3.37 -3.55
CA PHE A 365 -11.21 -4.50 -2.70
C PHE A 365 -10.06 -5.13 -1.88
N TRP A 366 -8.83 -5.14 -2.42
CA TRP A 366 -7.65 -5.68 -1.72
C TRP A 366 -7.23 -4.86 -0.50
N ALA A 367 -7.84 -3.71 -0.25
CA ALA A 367 -7.65 -2.90 0.95
C ALA A 367 -8.91 -2.85 1.82
N ASN A 368 -9.97 -3.57 1.45
CA ASN A 368 -11.23 -3.61 2.18
C ASN A 368 -11.28 -4.87 3.07
N PRO A 369 -11.66 -4.75 4.35
CA PRO A 369 -11.61 -5.85 5.31
C PRO A 369 -12.47 -7.07 4.94
N ARG A 370 -13.50 -6.90 4.11
CA ARG A 370 -14.32 -8.01 3.62
C ARG A 370 -13.51 -9.00 2.79
N TRP A 371 -12.59 -8.51 1.95
CA TRP A 371 -11.87 -9.36 0.99
C TRP A 371 -10.38 -9.47 1.28
N LEU A 372 -9.78 -8.53 2.00
CA LEU A 372 -8.33 -8.51 2.29
C LEU A 372 -7.82 -9.86 2.87
N PRO A 373 -8.44 -10.46 3.90
CA PRO A 373 -7.94 -11.72 4.45
C PRO A 373 -7.93 -12.84 3.41
N THR A 374 -9.03 -13.00 2.66
CA THR A 374 -9.15 -14.03 1.63
C THR A 374 -8.17 -13.82 0.49
N ILE A 375 -8.02 -12.59 -0.02
CA ILE A 375 -7.07 -12.35 -1.12
C ILE A 375 -5.62 -12.56 -0.68
N GLN A 376 -5.26 -12.25 0.57
CA GLN A 376 -3.92 -12.52 1.11
C GLN A 376 -3.63 -14.04 1.14
N GLU A 377 -4.58 -14.85 1.57
CA GLU A 377 -4.45 -16.32 1.58
C GLU A 377 -4.38 -16.92 0.17
N VAL A 378 -5.18 -16.39 -0.76
CA VAL A 378 -5.14 -16.78 -2.19
C VAL A 378 -3.79 -16.42 -2.80
N MET A 379 -3.27 -15.21 -2.52
CA MET A 379 -1.93 -14.79 -2.95
C MET A 379 -0.84 -15.70 -2.39
N GLU A 380 -0.89 -16.01 -1.09
CA GLU A 380 0.08 -16.90 -0.45
C GLU A 380 0.07 -18.29 -1.09
N SER A 381 -1.11 -18.87 -1.26
CA SER A 381 -1.28 -20.21 -1.84
C SER A 381 -0.76 -20.27 -3.26
N PHE A 382 -1.11 -19.28 -4.08
CA PHE A 382 -0.65 -19.16 -5.46
C PHE A 382 0.88 -18.99 -5.55
N LEU A 383 1.46 -18.09 -4.75
CA LEU A 383 2.91 -17.86 -4.73
C LEU A 383 3.67 -19.10 -4.25
N LYS A 384 3.20 -19.76 -3.18
CA LYS A 384 3.80 -21.01 -2.70
C LYS A 384 3.73 -22.15 -3.71
N LEU A 385 2.73 -22.18 -4.58
CA LEU A 385 2.65 -23.16 -5.66
C LEU A 385 3.73 -22.91 -6.72
N HIS A 386 3.93 -21.64 -7.09
CA HIS A 386 4.81 -21.27 -8.21
C HIS A 386 6.25 -20.91 -7.83
N PHE A 387 6.56 -20.83 -6.54
CA PHE A 387 7.92 -20.75 -6.01
C PHE A 387 8.57 -22.12 -5.72
N ARG A 388 7.85 -23.22 -5.90
CA ARG A 388 8.40 -24.58 -5.73
C ARG A 388 9.44 -24.94 -6.78
#